data_AF-A0A4Y2BTZ5-F1
#
_entry.id   AF-A0A4Y2BTZ5-F1
#
_cell.length_a   1.000
_cell.length_b   1.000
_cell.length_c   1.000
_cell.angle_alpha   90.00
_cell.angle_beta   90.00
_cell.angle_gamma   90.00
#
_symmetry.space_group_name_H-M   'P 1'
#
loop_
_entity.id
_entity.type
_entity.pdbx_description
1 polymer ?
#
loop_
_entity_poly.entity_id
_entity_poly.type
_entity_poly.pdbx_seq_one_letter_code
_entity_poly.pdbx_strand_id
1 'polypeptide(L)'
;MGKAARLSEFDRGQIVMARRLGKSITETARLVGCSRSAIVNIHAKWINDGDTSSRRHGVGRPRVVKEKERRRLSLLVKQNRRQTVAQLTAQYNACPSASVSEHTVQRF
;
A
#
# COMPACT_ATOMS: atom_id res chain seq x y z
N MET A 1 -17.79 -17.43 7.98
CA MET A 1 -18.14 -16.22 7.20
C MET A 1 -17.16 -16.09 6.05
N GLY A 2 -17.68 -16.04 4.82
CA GLY A 2 -16.93 -16.32 3.59
C GLY A 2 -15.75 -15.38 3.35
N LYS A 3 -14.64 -15.95 2.88
CA LYS A 3 -13.51 -15.19 2.34
C LYS A 3 -14.07 -14.20 1.32
N ALA A 4 -13.80 -12.90 1.50
CA ALA A 4 -14.12 -11.88 0.52
C ALA A 4 -13.28 -12.15 -0.74
N ALA A 5 -13.79 -12.99 -1.64
CA ALA A 5 -13.19 -13.20 -2.94
C ALA A 5 -13.15 -11.85 -3.64
N ARG A 6 -11.93 -11.38 -3.95
CA ARG A 6 -11.77 -10.17 -4.74
C ARG A 6 -12.40 -10.43 -6.11
N LEU A 7 -13.25 -9.51 -6.56
CA LEU A 7 -13.75 -9.51 -7.93
C LEU A 7 -12.55 -9.52 -8.89
N SER A 8 -12.67 -10.34 -9.94
CA SER A 8 -11.63 -10.46 -10.96
C SER A 8 -11.44 -9.12 -11.68
N GLU A 9 -10.28 -8.92 -12.30
CA GLU A 9 -10.05 -7.71 -13.11
C GLU A 9 -11.04 -7.64 -14.29
N PHE A 10 -11.44 -8.79 -14.82
CA PHE A 10 -12.48 -8.88 -15.85
C PHE A 10 -13.84 -8.37 -15.35
N ASP A 11 -14.31 -8.85 -14.19
CA ASP A 11 -15.59 -8.40 -13.61
C ASP A 11 -15.59 -6.90 -13.32
N ARG A 12 -14.47 -6.37 -12.83
CA ARG A 12 -14.30 -4.94 -12.59
C ARG A 12 -14.33 -4.13 -13.89
N GLY A 13 -13.71 -4.67 -14.95
CA GLY A 13 -13.80 -4.11 -16.30
C GLY A 13 -15.24 -4.06 -16.82
N GLN A 14 -16.00 -5.14 -16.64
CA GLN A 14 -17.42 -5.19 -17.01
C GLN A 14 -18.25 -4.16 -16.25
N ILE A 15 -18.00 -3.97 -14.95
CA ILE A 15 -18.66 -2.94 -14.14
C ILE A 15 -18.37 -1.55 -14.71
N VAL A 16 -17.12 -1.22 -15.01
CA VAL A 16 -16.77 0.09 -15.57
C VAL A 16 -17.39 0.31 -16.94
N MET A 17 -17.35 -0.70 -17.81
CA MET A 17 -17.98 -0.62 -19.13
C MET A 17 -19.49 -0.42 -19.05
N ALA A 18 -20.18 -1.18 -18.19
CA ALA A 18 -21.63 -1.03 -17.99
C ALA A 18 -21.99 0.38 -17.47
N ARG A 19 -21.18 0.94 -16.56
CA ARG A 19 -21.36 2.31 -16.06
C ARG A 19 -21.08 3.38 -17.12
N ARG A 20 -20.08 3.20 -17.98
CA ARG A 20 -19.82 4.08 -19.14
C ARG A 20 -20.96 4.07 -20.15
N LEU A 21 -21.60 2.91 -20.34
CA LEU A 21 -22.76 2.74 -21.21
C LEU A 21 -24.08 3.23 -20.57
N GLY A 22 -24.03 3.87 -19.41
CA GLY A 22 -25.22 4.42 -18.75
C GLY A 22 -26.14 3.38 -18.09
N LYS A 23 -25.72 2.12 -17.95
CA LYS A 23 -26.53 1.08 -17.31
C LYS A 23 -26.72 1.35 -15.82
N SER A 24 -27.88 0.99 -15.27
CA SER A 24 -28.16 1.16 -13.84
C SER A 24 -27.29 0.24 -12.97
N ILE A 25 -27.17 0.58 -11.69
CA ILE A 25 -26.43 -0.23 -10.71
C ILE A 25 -27.06 -1.62 -10.59
N THR A 26 -28.39 -1.70 -10.61
CA THR A 26 -29.12 -2.97 -10.50
C THR A 26 -28.91 -3.88 -11.71
N GLU A 27 -28.93 -3.33 -12.92
CA GLU A 27 -28.65 -4.10 -14.14
C GLU A 27 -27.21 -4.61 -14.16
N THR A 28 -26.26 -3.77 -13.74
CA THR A 28 -24.84 -4.15 -13.64
C THR A 28 -24.63 -5.25 -12.58
N ALA A 29 -25.36 -5.19 -11.46
CA ALA A 29 -25.31 -6.19 -10.39
C ALA A 29 -25.79 -7.55 -10.88
N ARG A 30 -26.86 -7.57 -11.67
CA ARG A 30 -27.39 -8.80 -12.30
C ARG A 30 -26.43 -9.36 -13.34
N LEU A 31 -25.84 -8.50 -14.17
CA LEU A 31 -24.90 -8.91 -15.22
C LEU A 31 -23.64 -9.57 -14.65
N VAL A 32 -23.04 -8.95 -13.62
CA VAL A 32 -21.76 -9.39 -13.06
C VAL A 32 -21.95 -10.38 -11.90
N GLY A 33 -23.18 -10.54 -11.40
CA GLY A 33 -23.49 -11.42 -10.27
C GLY A 33 -22.88 -10.92 -8.95
N CYS A 34 -22.74 -9.61 -8.78
CA CYS A 34 -22.10 -9.01 -7.60
C CYS A 34 -23.05 -8.07 -6.83
N SER A 35 -22.69 -7.71 -5.60
CA SER A 35 -23.52 -6.81 -4.79
C SER A 35 -23.57 -5.40 -5.39
N ARG A 36 -24.70 -4.71 -5.22
CA ARG A 36 -24.84 -3.29 -5.58
C ARG A 36 -23.78 -2.41 -4.91
N SER A 37 -23.38 -2.73 -3.68
CA SER A 37 -22.33 -2.04 -2.94
C SER A 37 -20.95 -2.20 -3.59
N ALA A 38 -20.63 -3.38 -4.12
CA ALA A 38 -19.38 -3.61 -4.83
C ALA A 38 -19.28 -2.74 -6.09
N ILE A 39 -20.40 -2.60 -6.82
CA ILE A 39 -20.48 -1.75 -8.01
C ILE A 39 -20.28 -0.28 -7.67
N VAL A 40 -20.95 0.23 -6.63
CA VAL A 40 -20.78 1.62 -6.19
C VAL A 40 -19.34 1.89 -5.80
N ASN A 41 -18.72 0.98 -5.03
CA ASN A 41 -17.33 1.14 -4.60
C ASN A 41 -16.34 1.10 -5.77
N ILE A 42 -16.53 0.19 -6.74
CA ILE A 42 -15.66 0.10 -7.93
C ILE A 42 -15.84 1.33 -8.82
N HIS A 43 -17.07 1.78 -9.02
CA HIS A 43 -17.36 2.95 -9.82
C HIS A 43 -16.77 4.22 -9.21
N ALA A 44 -16.93 4.42 -7.89
CA ALA A 44 -16.32 5.54 -7.17
C ALA A 44 -14.79 5.49 -7.25
N LYS A 45 -14.19 4.30 -7.04
CA LYS A 45 -12.74 4.14 -7.17
C LYS A 45 -12.25 4.47 -8.58
N TRP A 46 -12.97 4.01 -9.60
CA TRP A 46 -12.62 4.32 -10.99
C TRP A 46 -12.72 5.82 -11.32
N ILE A 47 -13.72 6.54 -10.79
CA ILE A 47 -13.83 7.99 -10.98
C ILE A 47 -12.68 8.75 -10.30
N ASN A 48 -12.29 8.32 -9.10
CA ASN A 48 -11.25 9.01 -8.32
C ASN A 48 -9.83 8.67 -8.80
N ASP A 49 -9.55 7.38 -9.02
CA ASP A 49 -8.18 6.89 -9.28
C ASP A 49 -7.92 6.65 -10.78
N GLY A 50 -8.95 6.63 -11.62
CA GLY A 50 -8.86 6.21 -13.03
C GLY A 50 -8.57 4.71 -13.23
N ASP A 51 -8.36 3.97 -12.13
CA ASP A 51 -7.90 2.59 -12.15
C ASP A 51 -9.02 1.60 -11.78
N THR A 52 -9.10 0.52 -12.56
CA THR A 52 -10.02 -0.60 -12.32
C THR A 52 -9.36 -1.75 -11.55
N SER A 53 -8.04 -1.68 -11.33
CA SER A 53 -7.28 -2.75 -10.73
C SER A 53 -7.76 -3.09 -9.31
N SER A 54 -7.67 -4.38 -9.01
CA SER A 54 -7.87 -4.88 -7.65
C SER A 54 -6.64 -4.71 -6.76
N ARG A 55 -5.52 -4.26 -7.34
CA ARG A 55 -4.26 -4.08 -6.63
C ARG A 55 -4.42 -2.96 -5.62
N ARG A 56 -3.94 -3.22 -4.41
CA ARG A 56 -3.80 -2.17 -3.41
C ARG A 56 -2.41 -1.58 -3.60
N HIS A 57 -2.34 -0.39 -4.17
CA HIS A 57 -1.11 0.38 -4.19
C HIS A 57 -0.95 1.05 -2.82
N GLY A 58 0.27 1.04 -2.26
CA GLY A 58 0.55 1.77 -1.01
C GLY A 58 -0.09 1.21 0.26
N VAL A 59 -0.44 -0.08 0.32
CA VAL A 59 -0.87 -0.70 1.58
C VAL A 59 0.31 -0.86 2.54
N GLY A 60 0.31 -0.04 3.58
CA GLY A 60 1.27 -0.10 4.67
C GLY A 60 1.42 1.24 5.36
N ARG A 61 1.89 1.24 6.61
CA ARG A 61 2.25 2.48 7.31
C ARG A 61 3.39 3.17 6.54
N PRO A 62 3.26 4.46 6.16
CA PRO A 62 4.37 5.21 5.60
C PRO A 62 5.60 5.09 6.51
N ARG A 63 6.74 4.73 5.94
CA ARG A 63 7.98 4.59 6.71
C ARG A 63 8.56 5.98 6.96
N VAL A 64 8.92 6.23 8.21
CA VAL A 64 9.53 7.50 8.65
C VAL A 64 10.92 7.69 8.02
N VAL A 65 11.65 6.59 7.80
CA VAL A 65 13.00 6.59 7.23
C VAL A 65 12.93 6.45 5.71
N LYS A 66 13.54 7.38 4.98
CA LYS A 66 13.62 7.33 3.51
C LYS A 66 14.51 6.17 3.06
N GLU A 67 14.34 5.66 1.84
CA GLU A 67 15.09 4.48 1.38
C GLU A 67 16.62 4.69 1.40
N LYS A 68 17.09 5.93 1.13
CA LYS A 68 18.50 6.31 1.20
C LYS A 68 19.07 6.18 2.63
N GLU A 69 18.34 6.70 3.60
CA GLU A 69 18.67 6.63 5.03
C GLU A 69 18.64 5.17 5.51
N ARG A 70 17.64 4.42 5.05
CA ARG A 70 17.49 2.99 5.32
C ARG A 70 18.70 2.18 4.84
N ARG A 71 19.15 2.43 3.61
CA ARG A 71 20.33 1.78 3.04
C ARG A 71 21.59 2.11 3.84
N ARG A 72 21.76 3.39 4.22
CA ARG A 72 22.90 3.83 5.03
C ARG A 72 22.90 3.17 6.41
N LEU A 73 21.76 3.14 7.09
CA LEU A 73 21.63 2.51 8.40
C LEU A 73 21.89 1.00 8.32
N SER A 74 21.39 0.33 7.28
CA SER A 74 21.65 -1.10 7.06
C SER A 74 23.13 -1.40 6.83
N LEU A 75 23.86 -0.53 6.12
CA LEU A 75 25.31 -0.68 5.96
C LEU A 75 26.05 -0.48 7.29
N LEU A 76 25.64 0.50 8.08
CA LEU A 76 26.25 0.79 9.38
C LEU A 76 26.14 -0.39 10.35
N VAL A 77 24.93 -0.97 10.46
CA VAL A 77 24.67 -2.15 11.30
C VAL A 77 25.48 -3.36 10.82
N LYS A 78 25.57 -3.57 9.49
CA LYS A 78 26.32 -4.69 8.92
C LYS A 78 27.83 -4.58 9.13
N GLN A 79 28.38 -3.37 9.08
CA GLN A 79 29.82 -3.11 9.30
C GLN A 79 30.21 -3.25 10.77
N ASN A 80 29.31 -2.90 11.69
CA ASN A 80 29.61 -2.80 13.12
C ASN A 80 28.82 -3.82 13.96
N ARG A 81 28.87 -5.11 13.58
CA ARG A 81 28.09 -6.20 14.21
C ARG A 81 28.32 -6.39 15.71
N ARG A 82 29.40 -5.83 16.27
CA ARG A 82 29.79 -5.96 17.68
C ARG A 82 29.45 -4.73 18.52
N GLN A 83 28.98 -3.63 17.92
CA GLN A 83 28.65 -2.39 18.62
C GLN A 83 27.23 -2.42 19.20
N THR A 84 27.01 -1.65 20.28
CA THR A 84 25.70 -1.55 20.91
C THR A 84 24.76 -0.63 20.10
N VAL A 85 23.44 -0.85 20.24
CA VAL A 85 22.42 -0.06 19.53
C VAL A 85 22.55 1.44 19.83
N ALA A 86 22.87 1.80 21.08
CA ALA A 86 23.11 3.19 21.49
C ALA A 86 24.31 3.81 20.75
N GLN A 87 25.42 3.07 20.60
CA GLN A 87 26.60 3.53 19.86
C GLN A 87 26.29 3.73 18.37
N LEU A 88 25.57 2.78 17.76
CA LEU A 88 25.16 2.87 16.35
C LEU A 88 24.23 4.06 16.11
N THR A 89 23.31 4.30 17.05
CA THR A 89 22.36 5.41 16.98
C THR A 89 23.07 6.76 17.11
N ALA A 90 23.99 6.90 18.07
CA ALA A 90 24.81 8.10 18.23
C ALA A 90 25.66 8.36 16.98
N GLN A 91 26.28 7.32 16.42
CA GLN A 91 27.09 7.43 15.20
C GLN A 91 26.25 7.83 13.98
N TYR A 92 25.04 7.31 13.85
CA TYR A 92 24.12 7.69 12.77
C TYR A 92 23.64 9.13 12.91
N ASN A 93 23.24 9.52 14.13
CA ASN A 93 22.72 10.85 14.45
C ASN A 93 23.80 11.94 14.44
N ALA A 94 25.09 11.59 14.46
CA ALA A 94 26.19 12.54 14.28
C ALA A 94 26.20 13.21 12.89
N CYS A 95 25.40 12.72 11.94
CA CYS A 95 25.30 13.29 10.60
C CYS A 95 24.02 14.15 10.45
N PRO A 96 24.07 15.35 9.82
CA PRO A 96 22.95 16.32 9.80
C PRO A 96 21.69 15.91 9.02
N SER A 97 21.61 14.68 8.51
CA SER A 97 20.63 14.30 7.48
C SER A 97 19.30 13.76 8.03
N ALA A 98 19.31 13.12 9.20
CA ALA A 98 18.11 12.64 9.89
C ALA A 98 18.47 12.09 11.28
N SER A 99 17.57 12.23 12.25
CA SER A 99 17.67 11.53 13.54
C SER A 99 16.85 10.24 13.52
N VAL A 100 17.41 9.17 14.08
CA VAL A 100 16.73 7.88 14.27
C VAL A 100 16.73 7.51 15.75
N SER A 101 15.67 6.83 16.19
CA SER A 101 15.58 6.28 17.53
C SER A 101 16.28 4.93 17.63
N GLU A 102 16.74 4.55 18.82
CA GLU A 102 17.35 3.24 19.08
C GLU A 102 16.42 2.08 18.69
N HIS A 103 15.13 2.19 18.99
CA HIS A 103 14.11 1.20 18.61
C HIS A 103 13.99 1.06 17.08
N THR A 104 14.29 2.10 16.32
CA THR A 104 14.35 2.02 14.86
C THR A 104 15.57 1.23 14.42
N VAL A 105 16.75 1.51 15.00
CA VAL A 105 18.02 0.82 14.70
C VAL A 105 17.98 -0.66 15.06
N GLN A 106 17.36 -1.03 16.18
CA GLN A 106 17.22 -2.43 16.60
C GLN A 106 16.44 -3.31 15.60
N ARG A 107 15.59 -2.70 14.75
CA ARG A 107 14.80 -3.44 13.74
C ARG A 107 15.55 -3.67 12.42
N PHE A 108 16.82 -3.25 12.32
CA PHE A 108 17.68 -3.40 11.14
C PHE A 108 18.69 -4.53 11.29
#